data_AF-A0AAD7A6P1-F1
#
_entry.id   AF-A0AAD7A6P1-F1
#
_cell.length_a   1.000
_cell.length_b   1.000
_cell.length_c   1.000
_cell.angle_alpha   90.00
_cell.angle_beta   90.00
_cell.angle_gamma   90.00
#
_symmetry.space_group_name_H-M   'P 1'
#
loop_
_entity.id
_entity.type
_entity.pdbx_description
1 polymer ?
#
loop_
_entity_poly.entity_id
_entity_poly.type
_entity_poly.pdbx_seq_one_letter_code
_entity_poly.pdbx_strand_id
1 'polypeptide(L)'
;MLRYIMDDWNDDACVTILSAIKASMTEKSRILIVEALLISAWLPAGSATTLAVAPEPLLPNYGAPQRFIHCRDLNMMNLINGTERTVSEMNLGIINRAGLVVQKIWECRGAVHITECGLASSISK
;
A
#
# COMPACT_ATOMS: atom_id res chain seq x y z
N MET A 1 3.07 12.89 6.06
CA MET A 1 2.13 11.76 6.18
C MET A 1 1.03 11.97 5.16
N LEU A 2 0.64 10.91 4.44
CA LEU A 2 -0.44 10.88 3.47
C LEU A 2 -1.45 9.83 3.95
N ARG A 3 -2.71 10.20 4.15
CA ARG A 3 -3.75 9.30 4.68
C ARG A 3 -5.00 9.41 3.81
N TYR A 4 -5.40 8.31 3.17
CA TYR A 4 -6.47 8.29 2.16
C TYR A 4 -6.26 9.39 1.11
N ILE A 5 -5.05 9.40 0.55
CA ILE A 5 -4.68 10.31 -0.53
C ILE A 5 -4.32 9.49 -1.77
N MET A 6 -3.66 8.34 -1.60
CA MET A 6 -3.10 7.61 -2.73
C MET A 6 -4.16 6.81 -3.49
N ASP A 7 -5.23 6.42 -2.80
CA ASP A 7 -6.39 5.71 -3.35
C ASP A 7 -7.29 6.59 -4.23
N ASP A 8 -7.24 7.92 -4.06
CA ASP A 8 -7.97 8.89 -4.87
C ASP A 8 -7.40 9.05 -6.30
N TRP A 9 -6.14 8.66 -6.52
CA TRP A 9 -5.41 8.94 -7.75
C TRP A 9 -4.96 7.66 -8.46
N ASN A 10 -4.73 7.78 -9.77
CA ASN A 10 -4.06 6.73 -10.53
C ASN A 10 -2.54 6.66 -10.19
N ASP A 11 -1.89 5.59 -10.64
CA ASP A 11 -0.49 5.33 -10.29
C ASP A 11 0.47 6.44 -10.73
N ASP A 12 0.26 7.05 -11.90
CA ASP A 12 1.13 8.10 -12.43
C ASP A 12 1.05 9.39 -11.60
N ALA A 13 -0.15 9.76 -11.17
CA ALA A 13 -0.38 10.87 -10.27
C ALA A 13 0.21 10.58 -8.87
N CYS A 14 0.03 9.37 -8.35
CA CYS A 14 0.68 8.92 -7.12
C CYS A 14 2.21 9.01 -7.19
N VAL A 15 2.81 8.54 -8.28
CA VAL A 15 4.26 8.63 -8.53
C VAL A 15 4.70 10.10 -8.57
N THR A 16 3.93 10.97 -9.21
CA THR A 16 4.21 12.41 -9.28
C THR A 16 4.21 13.04 -7.88
N ILE A 17 3.20 12.75 -7.06
CA ILE A 17 3.09 13.23 -5.68
C ILE A 17 4.31 12.78 -4.85
N LEU A 18 4.62 11.48 -4.87
CA LEU A 18 5.74 10.94 -4.10
C LEU A 18 7.10 11.47 -4.60
N SER A 19 7.28 11.65 -5.90
CA SER A 19 8.50 12.20 -6.48
C SER A 19 8.72 13.67 -6.08
N ALA A 20 7.65 14.46 -6.03
CA ALA A 20 7.69 15.83 -5.54
C ALA A 20 8.08 15.91 -4.06
N ILE A 21 7.52 15.03 -3.21
CA ILE A 21 7.90 14.93 -1.81
C ILE A 21 9.37 14.50 -1.67
N LYS A 22 9.79 13.48 -2.42
CA LYS A 22 11.16 12.94 -2.43
C LYS A 22 12.21 14.03 -2.70
N ALA A 23 11.94 15.00 -3.57
CA ALA A 23 12.86 16.10 -3.86
C ALA A 23 13.23 16.94 -2.61
N SER A 24 12.39 16.93 -1.58
CA SER A 24 12.62 17.62 -0.30
C SER A 24 13.18 16.71 0.82
N MET A 25 13.34 15.42 0.55
CA MET A 25 13.74 14.43 1.56
C MET A 25 15.26 14.43 1.81
N THR A 26 15.62 14.15 3.06
CA THR A 26 16.96 13.76 3.48
C THR A 26 16.96 12.27 3.85
N GLU A 27 18.13 11.71 4.16
CA GLU A 27 18.25 10.30 4.59
C GLU A 27 17.49 9.98 5.88
N LYS A 28 17.22 11.00 6.71
CA LYS A 28 16.43 10.87 7.94
C LYS A 28 14.92 11.07 7.71
N SER A 29 14.53 11.59 6.55
CA SER A 29 13.13 11.82 6.22
C SER A 29 12.40 10.50 5.99
N ARG A 30 11.12 10.47 6.33
CA ARG A 30 10.21 9.33 6.10
C ARG A 30 8.88 9.82 5.55
N ILE A 31 8.32 9.05 4.62
CA ILE A 31 6.93 9.21 4.20
C ILE A 31 6.13 8.09 4.85
N LEU A 32 5.09 8.47 5.57
CA LEU A 32 4.10 7.54 6.10
C LEU A 32 2.86 7.60 5.20
N ILE A 33 2.58 6.50 4.51
CA ILE A 33 1.38 6.30 3.69
C ILE A 33 0.41 5.46 4.52
N VAL A 34 -0.78 5.98 4.80
CA VAL A 34 -1.80 5.35 5.65
C VAL A 34 -3.01 5.03 4.79
N GLU A 35 -3.09 3.80 4.32
CA GLU A 35 -4.06 3.35 3.31
C GLU A 35 -4.62 1.97 3.65
N ALA A 36 -5.81 1.65 3.13
CA ALA A 36 -6.26 0.27 3.10
C ALA A 36 -5.45 -0.47 2.02
N LEU A 37 -4.82 -1.58 2.40
CA LEU A 37 -4.12 -2.45 1.46
C LEU A 37 -4.97 -3.68 1.24
N LEU A 38 -5.24 -3.97 -0.02
CA LEU A 38 -6.11 -5.07 -0.43
C LEU A 38 -5.34 -6.39 -0.36
N ILE A 39 -5.95 -7.38 0.28
CA ILE A 39 -5.53 -8.78 0.18
C ILE A 39 -6.52 -9.51 -0.73
N SER A 40 -6.01 -10.02 -1.84
CA SER A 40 -6.81 -10.76 -2.82
C SER A 40 -7.32 -12.08 -2.22
N ALA A 41 -8.55 -12.47 -2.59
CA ALA A 41 -9.10 -13.79 -2.27
C ALA A 41 -8.38 -14.93 -2.99
N TRP A 42 -7.62 -14.60 -4.03
CA TRP A 42 -6.77 -15.52 -4.77
C TRP A 42 -5.34 -15.02 -4.70
N LEU A 43 -4.47 -15.78 -4.06
CA LEU A 43 -3.04 -15.50 -3.97
C LEU A 43 -2.28 -16.74 -4.43
N PRO A 44 -1.45 -16.66 -5.48
CA PRO A 44 -0.62 -17.79 -5.90
C PRO A 44 0.27 -18.29 -4.76
N ALA A 45 0.39 -19.61 -4.62
CA ALA A 45 1.32 -20.22 -3.68
C ALA A 45 2.74 -19.66 -3.87
N GLY A 46 3.37 -19.21 -2.78
CA GLY A 46 4.71 -18.61 -2.81
C GLY A 46 4.74 -17.13 -3.19
N SER A 47 3.58 -16.47 -3.31
CA SER A 47 3.54 -15.01 -3.41
C SER A 47 4.10 -14.39 -2.14
N ALA A 48 5.20 -13.66 -2.25
CA ALA A 48 5.80 -12.94 -1.14
C ALA A 48 4.92 -11.74 -0.76
N THR A 49 3.96 -11.95 0.14
CA THR A 49 3.22 -10.86 0.75
C THR A 49 3.87 -10.51 2.07
N THR A 50 4.13 -9.22 2.30
CA THR A 50 4.61 -8.73 3.60
C THR A 50 3.51 -8.70 4.66
N LEU A 51 2.25 -8.94 4.27
CA LEU A 51 1.09 -9.00 5.15
C LEU A 51 0.75 -10.45 5.52
N ALA A 52 0.13 -10.62 6.68
CA ALA A 52 -0.37 -11.90 7.15
C ALA A 52 -1.48 -12.43 6.22
N VAL A 53 -1.32 -13.68 5.79
CA VAL A 53 -2.27 -14.39 4.94
C VAL A 53 -2.86 -15.56 5.73
N ALA A 54 -4.14 -15.83 5.53
CA ALA A 54 -4.79 -16.94 6.21
C ALA A 54 -4.17 -18.30 5.81
N PRO A 55 -4.03 -19.25 6.74
CA PRO A 55 -3.59 -20.59 6.40
C PRO A 55 -4.68 -21.36 5.65
N GLU A 56 -4.27 -22.30 4.80
CA GLU A 56 -5.17 -23.27 4.17
C GLU A 56 -6.01 -24.02 5.23
N PRO A 57 -7.32 -24.27 5.00
CA PRO A 57 -8.08 -24.08 3.76
C PRO A 57 -8.81 -22.72 3.68
N LEU A 58 -8.47 -21.76 4.53
CA LEU A 58 -9.14 -20.46 4.52
C LEU A 58 -8.70 -19.65 3.30
N LEU A 59 -9.60 -18.79 2.80
CA LEU A 59 -9.24 -17.84 1.76
C LEU A 59 -8.09 -16.94 2.26
N PRO A 60 -7.07 -16.66 1.44
CA PRO A 60 -5.91 -15.83 1.79
C PRO A 60 -6.26 -14.51 2.49
N ASN A 61 -7.39 -13.91 2.11
CA ASN A 61 -7.89 -12.64 2.64
C ASN A 61 -8.75 -12.76 3.91
N TYR A 62 -8.79 -13.93 4.57
CA TYR A 62 -9.65 -14.26 5.72
C TYR A 62 -11.18 -14.15 5.46
N GLY A 63 -11.61 -13.87 4.23
CA GLY A 63 -13.02 -13.68 3.89
C GLY A 63 -13.63 -12.41 4.52
N ALA A 64 -14.38 -12.57 5.62
CA ALA A 64 -15.16 -11.50 6.24
C ALA A 64 -14.34 -10.26 6.68
N PRO A 65 -13.12 -10.38 7.26
CA PRO A 65 -12.34 -9.23 7.68
C PRO A 65 -11.95 -8.29 6.53
N GLN A 66 -11.65 -8.84 5.34
CA GLN A 66 -11.29 -8.03 4.17
C GLN A 66 -12.52 -7.52 3.40
N ARG A 67 -13.74 -8.00 3.71
CA ARG A 67 -14.98 -7.57 3.04
C ARG A 67 -15.14 -6.06 2.99
N PHE A 68 -14.83 -5.36 4.09
CA PHE A 68 -14.94 -3.91 4.14
C PHE A 68 -14.05 -3.22 3.10
N ILE A 69 -12.81 -3.69 2.92
CA ILE A 69 -11.85 -3.12 1.97
C ILE A 69 -12.32 -3.38 0.54
N HIS A 70 -12.81 -4.59 0.23
CA HIS A 70 -13.39 -4.90 -1.08
C HIS A 70 -14.62 -4.04 -1.40
N CYS A 71 -15.51 -3.81 -0.42
CA CYS A 71 -16.64 -2.90 -0.60
C CYS A 71 -16.19 -1.44 -0.76
N ARG A 72 -15.13 -1.03 -0.06
CA ARG A 72 -14.55 0.30 -0.18
C ARG A 72 -13.98 0.52 -1.58
N ASP A 73 -13.24 -0.44 -2.12
CA ASP A 73 -12.69 -0.38 -3.48
C ASP A 73 -13.77 -0.14 -4.54
N LEU A 74 -14.89 -0.87 -4.46
CA LEU A 74 -16.06 -0.62 -5.31
C LEU A 74 -16.61 0.80 -5.14
N ASN A 75 -16.67 1.31 -3.91
CA ASN A 75 -17.14 2.69 -3.68
C ASN A 75 -16.17 3.72 -4.27
N MET A 76 -14.86 3.54 -4.10
CA MET A 76 -13.82 4.43 -4.63
C MET A 76 -13.87 4.48 -6.16
N MET A 77 -14.02 3.31 -6.79
CA MET A 77 -14.19 3.19 -8.24
C MET A 77 -15.43 3.96 -8.72
N ASN A 78 -16.58 3.81 -8.05
CA ASN A 78 -17.82 4.45 -8.47
C ASN A 78 -17.86 5.97 -8.23
N LEU A 79 -17.25 6.45 -7.15
CA LEU A 79 -17.39 7.85 -6.73
C LEU A 79 -16.35 8.77 -7.38
N ILE A 80 -15.11 8.32 -7.49
CA ILE A 80 -13.99 9.17 -7.91
C ILE A 80 -13.02 8.45 -8.86
N ASN A 81 -13.37 7.27 -9.35
CA ASN A 81 -12.48 6.42 -10.18
C ASN A 81 -11.14 6.12 -9.48
N GLY A 82 -11.20 6.00 -8.14
CA GLY A 82 -10.08 5.60 -7.29
C GLY A 82 -9.95 4.09 -7.18
N THR A 83 -8.89 3.62 -6.54
CA THR A 83 -8.60 2.18 -6.38
C THR A 83 -7.85 1.91 -5.08
N GLU A 84 -8.30 0.88 -4.35
CA GLU A 84 -7.48 0.24 -3.34
C GLU A 84 -6.41 -0.61 -4.04
N ARG A 85 -5.25 -0.73 -3.43
CA ARG A 85 -4.11 -1.46 -4.03
C ARG A 85 -3.63 -2.56 -3.14
N THR A 86 -3.15 -3.64 -3.75
CA THR A 86 -2.36 -4.65 -3.06
C THR A 86 -1.01 -4.07 -2.64
N VAL A 87 -0.33 -4.75 -1.71
CA VAL A 87 1.05 -4.41 -1.31
C VAL A 87 1.98 -4.36 -2.53
N SER A 88 1.84 -5.31 -3.44
CA SER A 88 2.70 -5.42 -4.62
C SER A 88 2.49 -4.24 -5.57
N GLU A 89 1.25 -3.87 -5.83
CA GLU A 89 0.91 -2.70 -6.66
C GLU A 89 1.40 -1.40 -6.02
N MET A 90 1.17 -1.21 -4.72
CA MET A 90 1.65 -0.04 -4.00
C MET A 90 3.19 0.05 -4.03
N ASN A 91 3.89 -1.08 -3.78
CA ASN A 91 5.34 -1.11 -3.73
C ASN A 91 5.98 -1.00 -5.12
N LEU A 92 5.72 -1.97 -6.01
CA LEU A 92 6.33 -2.04 -7.33
C LEU A 92 5.76 -1.00 -8.30
N GLY A 93 4.45 -0.78 -8.24
CA GLY A 93 3.72 0.10 -9.17
C GLY A 93 3.79 1.58 -8.81
N ILE A 94 4.10 1.95 -7.57
CA ILE A 94 4.11 3.36 -7.15
C ILE A 94 5.40 3.74 -6.41
N ILE A 95 5.68 3.12 -5.27
CA ILE A 95 6.77 3.56 -4.38
C ILE A 95 8.13 3.41 -5.05
N ASN A 96 8.41 2.25 -5.66
CA ASN A 96 9.65 2.01 -6.39
C ASN A 96 9.77 2.89 -7.64
N ARG A 97 8.65 3.15 -8.33
CA ARG A 97 8.61 4.04 -9.50
C ARG A 97 8.92 5.49 -9.15
N ALA A 98 8.54 5.94 -7.95
CA ALA A 98 8.97 7.24 -7.39
C ALA A 98 10.44 7.22 -6.91
N GLY A 99 11.12 6.08 -6.99
CA GLY A 99 12.49 5.87 -6.53
C GLY A 99 12.63 5.96 -5.01
N LEU A 100 11.60 5.54 -4.29
CA LEU A 100 11.59 5.32 -2.84
C LEU A 100 11.62 3.81 -2.57
N VAL A 101 11.85 3.43 -1.32
CA VAL A 101 11.82 2.04 -0.87
C VAL A 101 10.90 1.90 0.33
N VAL A 102 10.14 0.80 0.38
CA VAL A 102 9.39 0.42 1.58
C VAL A 102 10.37 -0.06 2.65
N GLN A 103 10.36 0.59 3.81
CA GLN A 103 11.17 0.18 4.95
C GLN A 103 10.40 -0.75 5.88
N LYS A 104 9.12 -0.43 6.11
CA LYS A 104 8.27 -1.19 7.02
C LYS A 104 6.80 -0.99 6.68
N ILE A 105 6.03 -2.04 6.90
CA ILE A 105 4.57 -1.98 6.88
C ILE A 105 4.08 -2.40 8.26
N TRP A 106 3.23 -1.59 8.88
CA TRP A 106 2.54 -1.93 10.13
C TRP A 106 1.09 -2.26 9.83
N GLU A 107 0.70 -3.47 10.19
CA GLU A 107 -0.70 -3.87 10.33
C GLU A 107 -1.29 -3.16 11.55
N CYS A 108 -2.36 -2.40 11.34
CA CYS A 108 -3.06 -1.72 12.42
C CYS A 108 -4.29 -2.53 12.84
N ARG A 109 -4.85 -2.20 14.02
CA ARG A 109 -6.11 -2.79 14.47
C ARG A 109 -7.31 -2.41 13.56
N GLY A 110 -7.22 -1.29 12.85
CA GLY A 110 -8.22 -0.83 11.89
C GLY A 110 -7.99 -1.35 10.48
N ALA A 111 -8.86 -1.00 9.54
CA ALA A 111 -8.80 -1.44 8.14
C ALA A 111 -7.66 -0.81 7.30
N VAL A 112 -6.72 -0.12 7.93
CA VAL A 112 -5.61 0.57 7.26
C VAL A 112 -4.28 -0.01 7.69
N HIS A 113 -3.29 0.16 6.83
CA HIS A 113 -1.90 -0.17 7.06
C HIS A 113 -1.09 1.11 7.00
N ILE A 114 -0.02 1.18 7.77
CA ILE A 114 0.96 2.26 7.67
C ILE A 114 2.13 1.70 6.87
N THR A 115 2.47 2.33 5.76
CA THR A 115 3.66 2.01 4.96
C THR A 115 4.68 3.12 5.15
N GLU A 116 5.80 2.82 5.80
CA GLU A 116 6.95 3.71 5.90
C GLU A 116 7.83 3.56 4.67
N CYS A 117 8.04 4.68 3.99
CA CYS A 117 8.92 4.79 2.83
C CYS A 117 10.08 5.73 3.14
N GLY A 118 11.24 5.42 2.56
CA GLY A 118 12.43 6.26 2.65
C GLY A 118 13.24 6.26 1.36
N LEU A 119 14.36 6.98 1.39
CA LEU A 119 15.37 6.91 0.33
C LEU A 119 16.10 5.56 0.39
N ALA A 120 16.61 5.06 -0.73
CA ALA A 120 17.36 3.79 -0.73
C ALA A 120 18.58 3.83 0.21
N SER A 121 19.25 4.99 0.37
CA SER A 121 20.38 5.16 1.29
C SER A 121 19.99 5.13 2.77
N SER A 122 18.69 5.24 3.09
CA SER A 122 18.20 5.28 4.46
C SER A 122 17.86 3.91 5.06
N ILE A 123 18.04 2.83 4.29
CA ILE A 123 18.01 1.46 4.82
C ILE A 123 19.31 1.28 5.61
N SER A 124 19.21 1.34 6.95
CA SER A 124 20.33 0.98 7.83
C SER A 124 20.77 -0.46 7.52
N LYS A 125 22.08 -0.69 7.46
CA LYS A 125 22.65 -2.04 7.61
C LYS A 125 22.17 -2.67 8.92
#